data_AF-A0A1Y1N9T7-F1
#
_entry.id   AF-A0A1Y1N9T7-F1
#
_cell.length_a   1.000
_cell.length_b   1.000
_cell.length_c   1.000
_cell.angle_alpha   90.00
_cell.angle_beta   90.00
_cell.angle_gamma   90.00
#
_symmetry.space_group_name_H-M   'P 1'
#
loop_
_entity.id
_entity.type
_entity.pdbx_description
1 polymer ?
#
loop_
_entity_poly.entity_id
_entity_poly.type
_entity_poly.pdbx_seq_one_letter_code
_entity_poly.pdbx_strand_id
1 'polypeptide(L)'
;QTGLVTNKYTVDSDDAEKWFQRWKRGVTGFPWIDALMRQLIHTGWIHHLGRHSLACFLTRGGCYVDWERGAEVFEVHLLDHEPACNAGNWQWLSCTAFFSQYFRCYSPVSFGQKWDKNGDLIRKWVPELKNLDSKYIYEPWKAPIQDQKKAGVRVVGDGLGDQ
;
A
#
# COMPACT_ATOMS: atom_id res chain seq x y z
N GLN A 1 7.80 -14.87 10.65
CA GLN A 1 8.51 -13.93 11.55
C GLN A 1 9.99 -14.19 11.34
N THR A 2 10.73 -13.17 10.93
CA THR A 2 12.18 -13.22 10.70
C THR A 2 12.98 -13.01 11.99
N GLY A 3 12.38 -12.33 12.98
CA GLY A 3 12.96 -12.13 14.31
C GLY A 3 14.09 -11.09 14.35
N LEU A 4 14.33 -10.35 13.25
CA LEU A 4 15.44 -9.40 13.13
C LEU A 4 15.07 -7.97 13.56
N VAL A 5 13.78 -7.60 13.56
CA VAL A 5 13.36 -6.21 13.84
C VAL A 5 12.98 -6.00 15.31
N THR A 6 12.11 -6.79 15.95
CA THR A 6 11.87 -6.68 17.41
C THR A 6 11.23 -7.93 18.05
N ASN A 7 11.27 -8.00 19.39
CA ASN A 7 10.41 -8.88 20.20
C ASN A 7 8.94 -8.44 20.09
N LYS A 8 8.01 -9.37 20.37
CA LYS A 8 6.53 -9.25 20.37
C LYS A 8 5.97 -7.80 20.28
N TYR A 9 5.54 -7.40 19.09
CA TYR A 9 4.84 -6.12 18.87
C TYR A 9 3.54 -6.06 19.68
N THR A 10 3.31 -4.94 20.38
CA THR A 10 2.06 -4.70 21.11
C THR A 10 1.12 -3.89 20.22
N VAL A 11 -0.03 -4.48 19.90
CA VAL A 11 -1.10 -3.77 19.19
C VAL A 11 -1.80 -2.85 20.17
N ASP A 12 -1.72 -1.55 19.93
CA ASP A 12 -2.34 -0.49 20.73
C ASP A 12 -3.68 -0.01 20.13
N SER A 13 -3.99 -0.38 18.89
CA SER A 13 -5.23 -0.05 18.19
C SER A 13 -5.69 -1.18 17.27
N ASP A 14 -6.90 -1.70 17.52
CA ASP A 14 -7.52 -2.73 16.69
C ASP A 14 -7.78 -2.25 15.25
N ASP A 15 -8.07 -0.96 15.07
CA ASP A 15 -8.29 -0.39 13.75
C ASP A 15 -6.97 -0.23 12.98
N ALA A 16 -5.89 0.15 13.66
CA ALA A 16 -4.55 0.16 13.07
C ALA A 16 -4.13 -1.26 12.67
N GLU A 17 -4.47 -2.28 13.48
CA GLU A 17 -4.24 -3.68 13.14
C GLU A 17 -5.00 -4.11 11.88
N LYS A 18 -6.30 -3.79 11.78
CA LYS A 18 -7.08 -4.09 10.58
C LYS A 18 -6.46 -3.43 9.35
N TRP A 19 -6.06 -2.16 9.44
CA TRP A 19 -5.40 -1.46 8.34
C TRP A 19 -4.07 -2.07 7.96
N PHE A 20 -3.26 -2.48 8.94
CA PHE A 20 -2.01 -3.19 8.68
C PHE A 20 -2.26 -4.50 7.93
N GLN A 21 -3.25 -5.30 8.33
CA GLN A 21 -3.59 -6.55 7.64
C GLN A 21 -4.04 -6.31 6.21
N ARG A 22 -4.86 -5.27 5.97
CA ARG A 22 -5.28 -4.87 4.62
C ARG A 22 -4.11 -4.42 3.76
N TRP A 23 -3.23 -3.59 4.33
CA TRP A 23 -2.02 -3.12 3.66
C TRP A 23 -1.10 -4.28 3.30
N LYS A 24 -0.82 -5.18 4.25
CA LYS A 24 0.04 -6.35 4.07
C LYS A 24 -0.49 -7.31 2.99
N ARG A 25 -1.82 -7.42 2.82
CA ARG A 25 -2.45 -8.27 1.80
C ARG A 25 -2.67 -7.57 0.45
N GLY A 26 -2.49 -6.25 0.36
CA GLY A 26 -2.82 -5.48 -0.84
C GLY A 26 -4.32 -5.43 -1.14
N VAL A 27 -5.13 -5.19 -0.10
CA VAL A 27 -6.61 -5.07 -0.14
C VAL A 27 -7.10 -3.82 0.62
N THR A 28 -6.31 -2.76 0.58
CA THR A 28 -6.61 -1.47 1.23
C THR A 28 -7.82 -0.77 0.61
N GLY A 29 -8.17 -1.12 -0.64
CA GLY A 29 -9.19 -0.42 -1.41
C GLY A 29 -8.65 0.80 -2.14
N PHE A 30 -7.36 1.15 -1.96
CA PHE A 30 -6.64 2.14 -2.76
C PHE A 30 -5.82 1.43 -3.84
N PRO A 31 -6.28 1.42 -5.11
CA PRO A 31 -5.71 0.54 -6.13
C PRO A 31 -4.21 0.72 -6.38
N TRP A 32 -3.70 1.94 -6.23
CA TRP A 32 -2.26 2.23 -6.33
C TRP A 32 -1.45 1.52 -5.24
N ILE A 33 -1.92 1.56 -3.99
CA ILE A 33 -1.27 0.92 -2.84
C ILE A 33 -1.36 -0.61 -3.00
N ASP A 34 -2.54 -1.10 -3.38
CA ASP A 34 -2.78 -2.53 -3.58
C ASP A 34 -1.92 -3.09 -4.72
N ALA A 35 -1.81 -2.38 -5.84
CA ALA A 35 -0.95 -2.76 -6.96
C ALA A 35 0.53 -2.83 -6.57
N LEU A 36 1.04 -1.84 -5.83
CA LEU A 36 2.42 -1.82 -5.35
C LEU A 36 2.71 -2.95 -4.37
N MET A 37 1.80 -3.22 -3.43
CA MET A 37 1.99 -4.32 -2.49
C MET A 37 1.96 -5.68 -3.21
N ARG A 38 1.01 -5.88 -4.11
CA ARG A 38 0.90 -7.13 -4.89
C ARG A 38 2.10 -7.32 -5.82
N GLN A 39 2.62 -6.25 -6.41
CA GLN A 39 3.89 -6.28 -7.14
C GLN A 39 5.03 -6.73 -6.23
N LEU A 40 5.19 -6.10 -5.06
CA LEU A 40 6.23 -6.46 -4.09
C LEU A 40 6.16 -7.95 -3.71
N ILE A 41 4.97 -8.46 -3.38
CA ILE A 41 4.78 -9.85 -3.00
C ILE A 41 5.15 -10.80 -4.15
N HIS A 42 4.80 -10.46 -5.39
CA HIS A 42 4.98 -11.34 -6.53
C HIS A 42 6.40 -11.30 -7.13
N THR A 43 7.02 -10.12 -7.19
CA THR A 43 8.33 -9.93 -7.86
C THR A 43 9.48 -9.72 -6.90
N GLY A 44 9.18 -9.46 -5.63
CA GLY A 44 10.17 -9.14 -4.60
C GLY A 44 10.91 -7.81 -4.81
N TRP A 45 10.36 -6.93 -5.66
CA TRP A 45 10.95 -5.62 -5.92
C TRP A 45 9.91 -4.61 -6.37
N ILE A 46 10.03 -3.38 -5.86
CA ILE A 46 9.28 -2.21 -6.32
C ILE A 46 10.20 -1.00 -6.40
N HIS A 47 9.87 -0.09 -7.31
CA HIS A 47 10.57 1.18 -7.49
C HIS A 47 10.58 2.00 -6.20
N HIS A 48 11.65 2.75 -5.93
CA HIS A 48 11.83 3.50 -4.68
C HIS A 48 10.64 4.45 -4.37
N LEU A 49 10.07 5.13 -5.37
CA LEU A 49 8.85 5.96 -5.16
C LEU A 49 7.59 5.14 -4.84
N GLY A 50 7.55 3.87 -5.26
CA GLY A 50 6.54 2.91 -4.82
C GLY A 50 6.72 2.57 -3.34
N ARG A 51 7.96 2.35 -2.89
CA ARG A 51 8.30 2.17 -1.46
C ARG A 51 7.86 3.39 -0.65
N HIS A 52 8.10 4.61 -1.15
CA HIS A 52 7.64 5.85 -0.52
C HIS A 52 6.12 5.89 -0.36
N SER A 53 5.38 5.49 -1.39
CA SER A 53 3.91 5.45 -1.35
C SER A 53 3.41 4.46 -0.30
N LEU A 54 3.95 3.23 -0.28
CA LEU A 54 3.56 2.20 0.67
C LEU A 54 3.88 2.59 2.12
N ALA A 55 5.10 3.07 2.38
CA ALA A 55 5.54 3.42 3.73
C ALA A 55 4.83 4.67 4.27
N CYS A 56 4.66 5.70 3.42
CA CYS A 56 3.91 6.89 3.81
C CYS A 56 2.45 6.53 4.12
N PHE A 57 1.80 5.71 3.31
CA PHE A 57 0.41 5.29 3.54
C PHE A 57 0.24 4.53 4.86
N LEU A 58 1.13 3.57 5.12
CA LEU A 58 1.07 2.74 6.33
C LEU A 58 1.29 3.56 7.62
N THR A 59 2.24 4.49 7.59
CA THR A 59 2.64 5.25 8.78
C THR A 59 1.84 6.56 8.87
N ARG A 60 2.52 7.71 8.73
CA ARG A 60 1.97 9.06 8.93
C ARG A 60 0.89 9.51 7.94
N GLY A 61 0.71 8.80 6.83
CA GLY A 61 -0.14 9.23 5.71
C GLY A 61 -1.58 8.74 5.78
N GLY A 62 -1.90 7.74 6.61
CA GLY A 62 -3.27 7.25 6.70
C GLY A 62 -3.52 6.24 7.82
N CYS A 63 -2.76 5.15 7.87
CA CYS A 63 -3.08 4.04 8.79
C CYS A 63 -2.54 4.23 10.21
N TYR A 64 -1.53 5.10 10.38
CA TYR A 64 -0.89 5.37 11.66
C TYR A 64 -0.35 4.13 12.37
N VAL A 65 0.19 3.20 11.56
CA VAL A 65 0.85 1.97 12.02
C VAL A 65 2.35 2.24 12.19
N ASP A 66 2.97 1.61 13.18
CA ASP A 66 4.40 1.75 13.43
C ASP A 66 5.25 1.29 12.23
N TRP A 67 6.36 1.99 11.98
CA TRP A 67 7.26 1.75 10.86
C TRP A 67 7.96 0.38 10.95
N GLU A 68 8.20 -0.13 12.16
CA GLU A 68 8.85 -1.43 12.37
C GLU A 68 8.06 -2.55 11.70
N ARG A 69 6.72 -2.51 11.79
CA ARG A 69 5.84 -3.51 11.16
C ARG A 69 5.93 -3.48 9.64
N GLY A 70 6.09 -2.28 9.08
CA GLY A 70 6.34 -2.11 7.65
C GLY A 70 7.69 -2.69 7.25
N ALA A 71 8.73 -2.44 8.06
CA ALA A 71 10.07 -2.97 7.86
C ALA A 71 10.09 -4.50 7.85
N GLU A 72 9.36 -5.15 8.77
CA GLU A 72 9.20 -6.62 8.80
C GLU A 72 8.56 -7.18 7.52
N VAL A 73 7.56 -6.49 6.96
CA VAL A 73 6.94 -6.93 5.70
C VAL A 73 7.91 -6.77 4.53
N PHE A 74 8.68 -5.69 4.50
CA PHE A 74 9.69 -5.46 3.48
C PHE A 74 10.85 -6.46 3.57
N GLU A 75 11.25 -6.83 4.79
CA GLU A 75 12.24 -7.87 5.03
C GLU A 75 11.82 -9.23 4.46
N VAL A 76 10.54 -9.58 4.56
CA VAL A 76 10.02 -10.85 4.02
C VAL A 76 10.00 -10.87 2.50
N HIS A 77 9.72 -9.75 1.84
CA HIS A 77 9.42 -9.73 0.40
C HIS A 77 10.53 -9.14 -0.48
N LEU A 78 11.34 -8.20 0.01
CA LEU A 78 12.35 -7.55 -0.82
C LEU A 78 13.53 -8.49 -1.10
N LEU A 79 13.81 -8.75 -2.37
CA LEU A 79 15.02 -9.45 -2.82
C LEU A 79 16.28 -8.62 -2.55
N ASP A 80 16.16 -7.29 -2.54
CA ASP A 80 17.23 -6.35 -2.22
C ASP A 80 17.19 -5.87 -0.78
N HIS A 81 16.61 -6.66 0.13
CA HIS A 81 16.59 -6.32 1.55
C HIS A 81 18.00 -6.20 2.11
N GLU A 82 18.31 -5.02 2.65
CA GLU A 82 19.50 -4.75 3.44
C GLU A 82 19.05 -4.10 4.75
N PRO A 83 19.38 -4.67 5.92
CA PRO A 83 18.84 -4.23 7.21
C PRO A 83 19.00 -2.74 7.52
N ALA A 84 20.18 -2.16 7.28
CA ALA A 84 20.44 -0.77 7.63
C ALA A 84 19.68 0.21 6.71
N CYS A 85 19.68 -0.06 5.41
CA CYS A 85 18.91 0.69 4.42
C CYS A 85 17.41 0.56 4.67
N ASN A 86 16.91 -0.63 4.99
CA ASN A 86 15.48 -0.84 5.27
C ASN A 86 15.06 -0.03 6.49
N ALA A 87 15.73 -0.20 7.63
CA ALA A 87 15.41 0.53 8.86
C ALA A 87 15.53 2.06 8.68
N GLY A 88 16.60 2.54 8.04
CA GLY A 88 16.81 3.96 7.80
C GLY A 88 15.74 4.60 6.92
N ASN A 89 15.33 3.92 5.84
CA ASN A 89 14.29 4.44 4.94
C ASN A 89 12.89 4.39 5.57
N TRP A 90 12.59 3.40 6.40
CA TRP A 90 11.33 3.36 7.15
C TRP A 90 11.23 4.49 8.15
N GLN A 91 12.29 4.77 8.92
CA GLN A 91 12.35 5.92 9.83
C GLN A 91 12.25 7.27 9.09
N TRP A 92 12.82 7.38 7.89
CA TRP A 92 12.66 8.55 7.04
C TRP A 92 11.20 8.74 6.65
N LEU A 93 10.57 7.71 6.06
CA LEU A 93 9.25 7.82 5.47
C LEU A 93 8.13 7.96 6.51
N SER A 94 8.34 7.46 7.73
CA SER A 94 7.48 7.71 8.89
C SER A 94 7.67 9.09 9.53
N CYS A 95 8.70 9.84 9.12
CA CYS A 95 9.17 11.06 9.77
C CYS A 95 9.64 10.87 11.23
N THR A 96 10.11 9.68 11.59
CA THR A 96 10.70 9.41 12.91
C THR A 96 12.13 9.96 12.99
N ALA A 97 12.90 9.85 11.90
CA ALA A 97 14.26 10.38 11.79
C ALA A 97 14.55 10.89 10.37
N PHE A 98 15.62 11.68 10.21
CA PHE A 98 16.15 12.21 8.93
C PHE A 98 15.25 13.20 8.15
N PHE A 99 13.93 13.09 8.25
CA PHE A 99 12.96 13.95 7.56
C PHE A 99 11.83 14.36 8.50
N SER A 100 11.54 15.65 8.58
CA SER A 100 10.60 16.23 9.54
C SER A 100 9.40 16.95 8.92
N GLN A 101 9.31 17.04 7.58
CA GLN A 101 8.17 17.67 6.91
C GLN A 101 6.99 16.71 6.80
N TYR A 102 6.46 16.30 7.96
CA TYR A 102 5.41 15.28 8.11
C TYR A 102 4.11 15.61 7.35
N PHE A 103 3.84 16.88 7.07
CA PHE A 103 2.69 17.34 6.28
C PHE A 103 2.81 17.01 4.77
N ARG A 104 3.99 16.64 4.27
CA ARG A 104 4.18 16.24 2.86
C ARG A 104 3.84 14.76 2.67
N CYS A 105 2.56 14.42 2.64
CA CYS A 105 2.09 13.04 2.45
C CYS A 105 1.96 12.69 0.95
N TYR A 106 2.31 11.44 0.62
CA TYR A 106 2.04 10.87 -0.70
C TYR A 106 0.55 10.53 -0.79
N SER A 107 -0.15 11.14 -1.76
CA SER A 107 -1.55 10.80 -2.00
C SER A 107 -1.64 9.40 -2.62
N PRO A 108 -2.44 8.48 -2.06
CA PRO A 108 -2.65 7.14 -2.62
C PRO A 108 -3.44 7.16 -3.94
N VAL A 109 -3.93 8.33 -4.36
CA VAL A 109 -4.70 8.54 -5.59
C VAL A 109 -3.88 9.37 -6.58
N SER A 110 -3.58 10.62 -6.22
CA SER A 110 -3.02 11.58 -7.18
C SER A 110 -1.56 11.33 -7.52
N PHE A 111 -0.81 10.57 -6.71
CA PHE A 111 0.59 10.29 -7.01
C PHE A 111 0.74 9.39 -8.24
N GLY A 112 0.06 8.25 -8.27
CA GLY A 112 0.10 7.34 -9.42
C GLY A 112 -0.48 7.96 -10.69
N GLN A 113 -1.61 8.68 -10.56
CA GLN A 113 -2.29 9.35 -11.69
C GLN A 113 -1.38 10.29 -12.50
N LYS A 114 -0.40 10.94 -11.84
CA LYS A 114 0.54 11.84 -12.51
C LYS A 114 1.44 11.12 -13.51
N TRP A 115 1.78 9.86 -13.24
CA TRP A 115 2.76 9.09 -14.01
C TRP A 115 2.12 8.03 -14.89
N ASP A 116 1.00 7.44 -14.45
CA ASP A 116 0.28 6.39 -15.15
C ASP A 116 -1.20 6.77 -15.27
N LYS A 117 -1.53 7.55 -16.30
CA LYS A 117 -2.89 8.07 -16.51
C LYS A 117 -3.91 6.97 -16.82
N ASN A 118 -3.46 5.85 -17.38
CA ASN A 118 -4.32 4.73 -17.77
C ASN A 118 -4.51 3.71 -16.63
N GLY A 119 -3.66 3.78 -15.61
CA GLY A 119 -3.62 2.83 -14.51
C GLY A 119 -3.11 1.45 -14.95
N ASP A 120 -2.20 1.39 -15.91
CA ASP A 120 -1.66 0.13 -16.44
C ASP A 120 -0.98 -0.71 -15.35
N LEU A 121 -0.30 -0.08 -14.39
CA LEU A 121 0.25 -0.76 -13.22
C LEU A 121 -0.86 -1.39 -12.37
N ILE A 122 -1.95 -0.66 -12.15
CA ILE A 122 -3.12 -1.13 -11.39
C ILE A 122 -3.79 -2.29 -12.12
N ARG A 123 -4.03 -2.18 -13.42
CA ARG A 123 -4.67 -3.25 -14.22
C ARG A 123 -3.84 -4.54 -14.22
N LYS A 124 -2.51 -4.42 -14.17
CA LYS A 124 -1.60 -5.56 -14.10
C LYS A 124 -1.67 -6.29 -12.76
N TRP A 125 -1.63 -5.57 -11.64
CA TRP A 125 -1.50 -6.16 -10.31
C TRP A 125 -2.82 -6.28 -9.53
N VAL A 126 -3.86 -5.59 -9.97
CA VAL A 126 -5.22 -5.62 -9.43
C VAL A 126 -6.19 -6.00 -10.58
N PRO A 127 -6.10 -7.25 -11.09
CA PRO A 127 -6.80 -7.67 -12.30
C PRO A 127 -8.33 -7.60 -12.18
N GLU A 128 -8.89 -7.59 -10.97
CA GLU A 128 -10.31 -7.35 -10.72
C GLU A 128 -10.77 -5.95 -11.18
N LEU A 129 -9.85 -4.98 -11.32
CA LEU A 129 -10.13 -3.64 -11.84
C LEU A 129 -9.77 -3.47 -13.33
N LYS A 130 -9.29 -4.52 -14.01
CA LYS A 130 -8.72 -4.42 -15.37
C LYS A 130 -9.66 -3.82 -16.42
N ASN A 131 -10.97 -3.96 -16.22
CA ASN A 131 -12.02 -3.49 -17.15
C ASN A 131 -12.63 -2.14 -16.72
N LEU A 132 -12.25 -1.61 -15.56
CA LEU A 132 -12.78 -0.35 -15.06
C LEU A 132 -12.25 0.81 -15.91
N ASP A 133 -13.09 1.80 -16.21
CA ASP A 133 -12.66 2.98 -16.97
C ASP A 133 -11.48 3.69 -16.26
N SER A 134 -10.49 4.17 -17.02
CA SER A 134 -9.34 4.90 -16.49
C SER A 134 -9.74 6.13 -15.66
N LYS A 135 -10.92 6.71 -15.90
CA LYS A 135 -11.52 7.76 -15.07
C LYS A 135 -11.69 7.35 -13.60
N TYR A 136 -11.95 6.06 -13.34
CA TYR A 136 -12.25 5.54 -12.01
C TYR A 136 -11.17 4.59 -11.48
N ILE A 137 -10.14 4.25 -12.27
CA ILE A 137 -9.16 3.21 -11.91
C ILE A 137 -8.41 3.49 -10.59
N TYR A 138 -8.23 4.75 -10.23
CA TYR A 138 -7.58 5.16 -8.97
C TYR A 138 -8.57 5.42 -7.83
N GLU A 139 -9.85 5.61 -8.14
CA GLU A 139 -10.91 5.90 -7.18
C GLU A 139 -12.17 5.09 -7.51
N PRO A 140 -12.11 3.75 -7.45
CA PRO A 140 -13.18 2.88 -7.94
C PRO A 140 -14.50 3.06 -7.17
N TRP A 141 -14.44 3.55 -5.92
CA TRP A 141 -15.61 3.92 -5.13
C TRP A 141 -16.39 5.12 -5.69
N LYS A 142 -15.80 5.92 -6.59
CA LYS A 142 -16.50 7.01 -7.30
C LYS A 142 -17.19 6.55 -8.59
N ALA A 143 -16.96 5.30 -9.04
CA ALA A 143 -17.63 4.77 -10.21
C ALA A 143 -19.12 4.56 -9.93
N PRO A 144 -20.04 5.09 -10.75
CA PRO A 144 -21.46 4.76 -10.69
C PRO A 144 -21.69 3.24 -10.74
N ILE A 145 -22.76 2.77 -10.09
CA ILE A 145 -23.11 1.33 -10.06
C ILE A 145 -23.23 0.75 -11.48
N GLN A 146 -23.71 1.53 -12.46
CA GLN A 146 -23.79 1.10 -13.86
C GLN A 146 -22.40 0.82 -14.47
N ASP A 147 -21.43 1.70 -14.21
CA ASP A 147 -20.05 1.53 -14.70
C ASP A 147 -19.33 0.37 -13.98
N GLN A 148 -19.56 0.21 -12.67
CA GLN A 148 -19.08 -0.95 -11.91
C GLN A 148 -19.62 -2.26 -12.50
N LYS A 149 -20.94 -2.35 -12.74
CA LYS A 149 -21.59 -3.51 -13.40
C LYS A 149 -21.02 -3.78 -14.78
N LYS A 150 -20.83 -2.74 -15.61
CA LYS A 150 -20.27 -2.87 -16.96
C LYS A 150 -18.84 -3.41 -16.93
N ALA A 151 -18.04 -3.00 -15.95
CA ALA A 151 -16.67 -3.49 -15.75
C ALA A 151 -16.62 -4.89 -15.08
N GLY A 152 -17.74 -5.40 -14.56
CA GLY A 152 -17.80 -6.66 -13.84
C GLY A 152 -17.17 -6.60 -12.44
N VAL A 153 -17.11 -5.42 -11.83
CA VAL A 153 -16.57 -5.19 -10.49
C VAL A 153 -17.66 -4.70 -9.55
N ARG A 154 -17.54 -5.01 -8.26
CA ARG A 154 -18.36 -4.41 -7.20
C ARG A 154 -17.47 -3.98 -6.04
N VAL A 155 -17.43 -2.68 -5.75
CA VAL A 155 -16.60 -2.14 -4.66
C VAL A 155 -17.37 -2.22 -3.35
N VAL A 156 -17.06 -3.21 -2.51
CA VAL A 156 -17.69 -3.44 -1.20
C VAL A 156 -16.71 -4.06 -0.20
N GLY A 157 -17.02 -3.94 1.08
CA GLY A 157 -16.29 -4.63 2.16
C GLY A 157 -14.93 -4.01 2.50
N ASP A 158 -14.16 -4.75 3.28
CA ASP A 158 -12.82 -4.38 3.76
C ASP A 158 -11.69 -5.21 3.11
N GLY A 159 -12.06 -6.15 2.21
CA GLY A 159 -11.12 -7.04 1.54
C GLY A 159 -10.46 -8.10 2.45
N LEU A 160 -10.85 -8.17 3.73
CA LEU A 160 -10.39 -9.21 4.67
C LEU A 160 -11.37 -10.37 4.81
N GLY A 161 -12.65 -10.17 4.49
CA GLY A 161 -13.67 -11.22 4.39
C GLY A 161 -13.49 -12.14 3.18
N ASP A 162 -14.16 -13.30 3.23
CA ASP A 162 -13.95 -14.47 2.35
C ASP A 162 -13.79 -14.12 0.86
N GLN A 163 -12.64 -14.56 0.33
CA GLN A 163 -12.35 -14.68 -1.11
C GLN A 163 -13.15 -15.82 -1.73
#